data_AF-A0A0C5AY93-F1
#
_entry.id   AF-A0A0C5AY93-F1
#
_cell.length_a   1.000
_cell.length_b   1.000
_cell.length_c   1.000
_cell.angle_alpha   90.00
_cell.angle_beta   90.00
_cell.angle_gamma   90.00
#
_symmetry.space_group_name_H-M   'P 1'
#
loop_
_entity.id
_entity.type
_entity.pdbx_description
1 polymer ?
#
loop_
_entity_poly.entity_id
_entity_poly.type
_entity_poly.pdbx_seq_one_letter_code
_entity_poly.pdbx_strand_id
1 'polypeptide(L)'
;MKATGKSDIQSTVTSGSVNAIEAGCRSYVSLRTDANRTRDELHPQHLTFFQFCEHAHIVPLKNHGRAAEVFFVGGSLCFVDDTGIAGLMQAHRREVNNALYAHSDGAPDFLSDVALPSAAALAEYPAMRAKFPQACRMVDAATETPAALRPTQLRVVDTPALLAELRERGTLMPLHHAVGALHDHLERAGHLDADRTMLVFRMLHLRRLDAALSGTRDAEAIAEQWERRIDALDAGVR
;
A
#
# COMPACT_ATOMS: atom_id res chain seq x y z
N MET A 1 -66.91 -1.28 7.87
CA MET A 1 -67.54 -1.28 9.19
C MET A 1 -67.49 -2.69 9.76
N LYS A 2 -66.91 -2.83 10.97
CA LYS A 2 -67.23 -3.76 12.08
C LYS A 2 -67.20 -5.27 11.74
N ALA A 3 -66.57 -6.18 12.50
CA ALA A 3 -66.08 -6.23 13.88
C ALA A 3 -65.12 -7.46 13.97
N THR A 4 -63.92 -7.42 14.57
CA THR A 4 -63.60 -7.57 16.02
C THR A 4 -64.44 -8.64 16.72
N GLY A 5 -63.94 -9.64 17.45
CA GLY A 5 -62.63 -9.94 18.02
C GLY A 5 -62.82 -10.75 19.32
N LYS A 6 -61.69 -11.11 19.98
CA LYS A 6 -61.52 -11.44 21.42
C LYS A 6 -62.03 -12.80 21.92
N SER A 7 -61.45 -13.46 22.93
CA SER A 7 -60.17 -13.35 23.68
C SER A 7 -60.18 -14.46 24.76
N ASP A 8 -59.04 -14.59 25.45
CA ASP A 8 -58.84 -15.07 26.84
C ASP A 8 -58.42 -16.54 27.02
N ILE A 9 -57.11 -16.84 27.17
CA ILE A 9 -56.17 -16.60 28.29
C ILE A 9 -56.31 -17.66 29.39
N GLN A 10 -55.24 -18.45 29.59
CA GLN A 10 -54.70 -18.64 30.92
C GLN A 10 -53.17 -18.74 30.88
N SER A 11 -52.53 -17.76 31.54
CA SER A 11 -51.11 -17.64 31.79
C SER A 11 -50.69 -18.52 32.97
N THR A 12 -49.47 -19.05 32.94
CA THR A 12 -48.67 -19.14 34.17
C THR A 12 -47.19 -19.05 33.82
N VAL A 13 -46.57 -18.02 34.35
CA VAL A 13 -45.15 -17.68 34.32
C VAL A 13 -44.51 -18.30 35.57
N THR A 14 -43.36 -18.96 35.48
CA THR A 14 -42.11 -18.53 36.16
C THR A 14 -40.97 -19.57 36.05
N SER A 15 -39.81 -19.01 35.69
CA SER A 15 -38.47 -19.28 36.21
C SER A 15 -37.71 -20.56 35.83
N GLY A 16 -36.67 -20.33 35.02
CA GLY A 16 -35.30 -20.58 35.49
C GLY A 16 -34.55 -21.76 34.87
N SER A 17 -33.74 -21.48 33.84
CA SER A 17 -32.29 -21.72 33.87
C SER A 17 -31.69 -21.39 32.51
N VAL A 18 -30.71 -20.49 32.53
CA VAL A 18 -29.88 -20.07 31.40
C VAL A 18 -28.79 -21.13 31.26
N ASN A 19 -28.71 -21.82 30.12
CA ASN A 19 -27.57 -22.68 29.82
C ASN A 19 -26.68 -22.06 28.73
N ALA A 20 -25.41 -21.98 29.14
CA ALA A 20 -24.26 -21.33 28.53
C ALA A 20 -23.95 -21.73 27.09
N ILE A 21 -23.38 -20.74 26.42
CA ILE A 21 -22.64 -20.81 25.16
C ILE A 21 -21.23 -21.32 25.51
N GLU A 22 -20.86 -22.52 25.07
CA GLU A 22 -19.45 -22.96 24.98
C GLU A 22 -19.14 -23.17 23.48
N ALA A 23 -18.37 -22.31 22.82
CA ALA A 23 -16.92 -22.14 22.93
C ALA A 23 -16.13 -23.44 22.63
N GLY A 24 -16.31 -23.97 21.42
CA GLY A 24 -15.48 -25.04 20.86
C GLY A 24 -14.47 -24.48 19.85
N CYS A 25 -13.26 -24.23 20.33
CA CYS A 25 -12.07 -23.80 19.61
C CYS A 25 -11.79 -24.66 18.36
N ARG A 26 -11.94 -24.12 17.14
CA ARG A 26 -11.38 -24.74 15.92
C ARG A 26 -9.99 -24.16 15.69
N SER A 27 -8.99 -24.84 16.23
CA SER A 27 -7.59 -24.67 15.83
C SER A 27 -7.46 -24.97 14.33
N TYR A 28 -7.27 -23.94 13.52
CA TYR A 28 -6.69 -24.14 12.20
C TYR A 28 -5.19 -24.42 12.39
N VAL A 29 -4.87 -25.70 12.54
CA VAL A 29 -3.54 -26.22 12.25
C VAL A 29 -3.28 -25.87 10.79
N SER A 30 -2.40 -24.90 10.55
CA SER A 30 -1.91 -24.58 9.22
C SER A 30 -1.08 -25.76 8.74
N LEU A 31 -1.72 -26.66 7.99
CA LEU A 31 -1.06 -27.75 7.29
C LEU A 31 -0.15 -27.10 6.25
N ARG A 32 1.15 -27.03 6.59
CA ARG A 32 2.23 -26.84 5.64
C ARG A 32 2.04 -27.85 4.52
N THR A 33 1.57 -27.38 3.39
CA THR A 33 1.70 -28.10 2.14
C THR A 33 2.84 -27.45 1.41
N ASP A 34 4.02 -28.03 1.58
CA ASP A 34 5.19 -27.77 0.74
C ASP A 34 4.81 -28.14 -0.70
N ALA A 35 4.44 -27.13 -1.48
CA ALA A 35 4.31 -27.25 -2.92
C ALA A 35 4.85 -25.99 -3.58
N ASN A 36 6.10 -26.13 -4.04
CA ASN A 36 6.68 -25.36 -5.14
C ASN A 36 7.19 -23.92 -4.83
N ARG A 37 8.25 -23.85 -4.01
CA ARG A 37 9.16 -22.69 -3.98
C ARG A 37 9.95 -22.57 -5.29
N THR A 38 9.40 -21.88 -6.29
CA THR A 38 10.16 -21.24 -7.40
C THR A 38 9.29 -20.21 -8.15
N ARG A 39 8.81 -19.21 -7.41
CA ARG A 39 8.60 -17.83 -7.88
C ARG A 39 9.13 -16.97 -6.74
N ASP A 40 9.92 -15.95 -7.03
CA ASP A 40 10.42 -15.00 -6.03
C ASP A 40 9.29 -14.67 -5.04
N GLU A 41 9.48 -15.01 -3.75
CA GLU A 41 8.47 -14.75 -2.73
C GLU A 41 8.31 -13.22 -2.64
N LEU A 42 7.16 -12.71 -3.11
CA LEU A 42 6.86 -11.28 -3.06
C LEU A 42 6.71 -10.89 -1.59
N HIS A 43 7.45 -9.87 -1.18
CA HIS A 43 7.36 -9.32 0.17
C HIS A 43 6.89 -7.87 0.10
N PRO A 44 5.87 -7.46 0.87
CA PRO A 44 5.35 -6.09 0.84
C PRO A 44 6.44 -5.02 0.97
N GLN A 45 7.40 -5.21 1.89
CA GLN A 45 8.46 -4.24 2.15
C GLN A 45 9.49 -4.09 1.01
N HIS A 46 9.47 -4.96 -0.01
CA HIS A 46 10.32 -4.82 -1.20
C HIS A 46 9.61 -4.09 -2.35
N LEU A 47 8.30 -3.93 -2.28
CA LEU A 47 7.48 -3.30 -3.30
C LEU A 47 7.27 -1.82 -3.00
N THR A 48 7.09 -1.00 -4.04
CA THR A 48 6.48 0.32 -3.83
C THR A 48 5.01 0.16 -3.45
N PHE A 49 4.39 1.17 -2.86
CA PHE A 49 2.97 1.16 -2.49
C PHE A 49 2.09 0.84 -3.70
N PHE A 50 2.44 1.39 -4.86
CA PHE A 50 1.75 1.10 -6.12
C PHE A 50 1.83 -0.39 -6.47
N GLN A 51 3.01 -0.99 -6.44
CA GLN A 51 3.22 -2.42 -6.73
C GLN A 51 2.54 -3.31 -5.66
N PHE A 52 2.59 -2.91 -4.40
CA PHE A 52 1.86 -3.57 -3.32
C PHE A 52 0.36 -3.64 -3.62
N CYS A 53 -0.23 -2.54 -4.09
CA CYS A 53 -1.66 -2.48 -4.45
C CYS A 53 -2.06 -3.36 -5.64
N GLU A 54 -1.12 -3.83 -6.47
CA GLU A 54 -1.42 -4.80 -7.53
C GLU A 54 -1.68 -6.21 -6.97
N HIS A 55 -1.18 -6.48 -5.76
CA HIS A 55 -1.25 -7.78 -5.10
C HIS A 55 -2.07 -7.77 -3.80
N ALA A 56 -2.41 -6.57 -3.31
CA ALA A 56 -3.17 -6.36 -2.10
C ALA A 56 -4.64 -6.01 -2.38
N HIS A 57 -5.52 -6.47 -1.50
CA HIS A 57 -6.89 -5.98 -1.44
C HIS A 57 -7.34 -5.84 0.01
N ILE A 58 -8.34 -5.00 0.22
CA ILE A 58 -8.84 -4.63 1.55
C ILE A 58 -10.32 -5.01 1.68
N VAL A 59 -10.67 -5.62 2.81
CA VAL A 59 -12.04 -6.06 3.11
C VAL A 59 -12.52 -5.34 4.37
N PRO A 60 -13.57 -4.50 4.28
CA PRO A 60 -14.17 -3.88 5.46
C PRO A 60 -14.72 -4.93 6.43
N LEU A 61 -14.48 -4.72 7.71
CA LEU A 61 -14.94 -5.62 8.78
C LEU A 61 -16.19 -5.05 9.45
N LYS A 62 -17.06 -5.93 9.95
CA LYS A 62 -18.22 -5.59 10.77
C LYS A 62 -18.05 -6.19 12.16
N ASN A 63 -18.43 -5.44 13.20
CA ASN A 63 -18.32 -5.86 14.60
C ASN A 63 -16.89 -6.26 15.02
N HIS A 64 -15.88 -5.65 14.42
CA HIS A 64 -14.48 -5.85 14.75
C HIS A 64 -13.91 -4.54 15.33
N GLY A 65 -12.88 -4.63 16.19
CA GLY A 65 -12.21 -3.47 16.78
C GLY A 65 -11.31 -2.68 15.79
N ARG A 66 -11.38 -2.99 14.49
CA ARG A 66 -10.61 -2.40 13.39
C ARG A 66 -11.55 -2.23 12.19
N ALA A 67 -11.26 -1.28 11.31
CA ALA A 67 -12.14 -0.96 10.19
C ALA A 67 -12.06 -1.99 9.05
N ALA A 68 -10.89 -2.56 8.79
CA ALA A 68 -10.71 -3.50 7.69
C ALA A 68 -9.55 -4.49 7.91
N GLU A 69 -9.54 -5.54 7.09
CA GLU A 69 -8.45 -6.50 6.95
C GLU A 69 -7.84 -6.36 5.55
N VAL A 70 -6.51 -6.35 5.49
CA VAL A 70 -5.73 -6.31 4.25
C VAL A 70 -5.18 -7.70 3.98
N PHE A 71 -5.37 -8.14 2.75
CA PHE A 71 -4.86 -9.40 2.23
C PHE A 71 -3.81 -9.12 1.16
N PHE A 72 -2.72 -9.89 1.15
CA PHE A 72 -1.64 -9.79 0.17
C PHE A 72 -1.31 -11.17 -0.37
N VAL A 73 -1.30 -11.32 -1.71
CA VAL A 73 -1.05 -12.61 -2.40
C VAL A 73 -1.94 -13.74 -1.85
N GLY A 74 -3.20 -13.42 -1.57
CA GLY A 74 -4.22 -14.37 -1.09
C GLY A 74 -4.14 -14.73 0.40
N GLY A 75 -3.16 -14.22 1.15
CA GLY A 75 -3.06 -14.39 2.61
C GLY A 75 -3.48 -13.14 3.38
N SER A 76 -4.01 -13.32 4.59
CA SER A 76 -4.22 -12.20 5.52
C SER A 76 -2.88 -11.60 5.92
N LEU A 77 -2.75 -10.28 5.77
CA LEU A 77 -1.54 -9.54 6.11
C LEU A 77 -1.71 -8.81 7.45
N CYS A 78 -2.73 -7.96 7.56
CA CYS A 78 -2.98 -7.22 8.80
C CYS A 78 -4.38 -6.60 8.89
N PHE A 79 -4.74 -6.18 10.09
CA PHE A 79 -5.89 -5.32 10.36
C PHE A 79 -5.49 -3.85 10.42
N VAL A 80 -6.34 -2.99 9.86
CA VAL A 80 -6.11 -1.55 9.69
C VAL A 80 -7.30 -0.74 10.21
N ASP A 81 -7.05 0.52 10.55
CA ASP A 81 -8.00 1.44 11.16
C ASP A 81 -8.81 2.23 10.14
N ASP A 82 -8.37 2.25 8.89
CA ASP A 82 -9.04 2.90 7.77
C ASP A 82 -9.47 1.90 6.70
N THR A 83 -10.38 2.32 5.82
CA THR A 83 -10.80 1.55 4.64
C THR A 83 -10.15 2.12 3.37
N GLY A 84 -10.33 1.45 2.23
CA GLY A 84 -9.84 1.92 0.93
C GLY A 84 -8.32 2.12 0.88
N ILE A 85 -7.89 3.21 0.24
CA ILE A 85 -6.46 3.54 0.04
C ILE A 85 -5.74 3.80 1.36
N ALA A 86 -6.35 4.58 2.27
CA ALA A 86 -5.76 4.90 3.56
C ALA A 86 -5.44 3.61 4.36
N GLY A 87 -6.35 2.63 4.35
CA GLY A 87 -6.12 1.32 4.95
C GLY A 87 -5.01 0.52 4.27
N LEU A 88 -4.97 0.47 2.94
CA LEU A 88 -3.89 -0.19 2.20
C LEU A 88 -2.53 0.48 2.46
N MET A 89 -2.49 1.80 2.55
CA MET A 89 -1.28 2.57 2.83
C MET A 89 -0.82 2.36 4.28
N GLN A 90 -1.75 2.26 5.24
CA GLN A 90 -1.46 1.88 6.62
C GLN A 90 -0.81 0.50 6.68
N ALA A 91 -1.33 -0.48 5.93
CA ALA A 91 -0.78 -1.83 5.85
C ALA A 91 0.64 -1.85 5.27
N HIS A 92 0.84 -1.23 4.10
CA HIS A 92 2.15 -1.18 3.45
C HIS A 92 3.19 -0.46 4.33
N ARG A 93 2.81 0.69 4.89
CA ARG A 93 3.62 1.45 5.84
C ARG A 93 4.01 0.61 7.05
N ARG A 94 3.09 -0.21 7.58
CA ARG A 94 3.37 -1.10 8.70
C ARG A 94 4.45 -2.13 8.33
N GLU A 95 4.38 -2.74 7.15
CA GLU A 95 5.37 -3.74 6.74
C GLU A 95 6.77 -3.13 6.54
N VAL A 96 6.87 -1.96 5.91
CA VAL A 96 8.15 -1.22 5.81
C VAL A 96 8.69 -0.86 7.20
N ASN A 97 7.82 -0.39 8.12
CA ASN A 97 8.21 -0.10 9.50
C ASN A 97 8.70 -1.36 10.23
N ASN A 98 8.04 -2.51 10.07
CA ASN A 98 8.43 -3.76 10.73
C ASN A 98 9.78 -4.24 10.22
N ALA A 99 10.02 -4.13 8.91
CA ALA A 99 11.30 -4.46 8.31
C ALA A 99 12.43 -3.58 8.88
N LEU A 100 12.22 -2.25 8.97
CA LEU A 100 13.21 -1.37 9.60
C LEU A 100 13.42 -1.67 11.09
N TYR A 101 12.34 -1.96 11.82
CA TYR A 101 12.41 -2.30 13.24
C TYR A 101 13.20 -3.59 13.49
N ALA A 102 13.05 -4.59 12.63
CA ALA A 102 13.82 -5.84 12.71
C ALA A 102 15.34 -5.64 12.66
N HIS A 103 15.80 -4.52 12.08
CA HIS A 103 17.21 -4.13 11.99
C HIS A 103 17.58 -2.98 12.94
N SER A 104 16.77 -2.71 13.95
CA SER A 104 17.06 -1.73 15.00
C SER A 104 17.72 -2.37 16.21
N ASP A 105 18.48 -1.59 16.98
CA ASP A 105 19.12 -2.07 18.20
C ASP A 105 18.05 -2.57 19.19
N GLY A 106 18.21 -3.81 19.67
CA GLY A 106 17.26 -4.45 20.58
C GLY A 106 16.02 -5.07 19.90
N ALA A 107 16.05 -5.24 18.57
CA ALA A 107 15.06 -6.05 17.87
C ALA A 107 15.04 -7.49 18.44
N PRO A 108 13.86 -8.08 18.66
CA PRO A 108 13.76 -9.46 19.10
C PRO A 108 14.37 -10.45 18.10
N ASP A 109 15.02 -11.50 18.60
CA ASP A 109 15.70 -12.50 17.77
C ASP A 109 14.79 -13.15 16.72
N PHE A 110 13.48 -13.28 16.99
CA PHE A 110 12.53 -13.85 16.03
C PHE A 110 12.33 -13.00 14.76
N LEU A 111 12.83 -11.75 14.74
CA LEU A 111 12.82 -10.87 13.58
C LEU A 111 14.14 -10.88 12.79
N SER A 112 15.13 -11.67 13.21
CA SER A 112 16.48 -11.67 12.61
C SER A 112 16.50 -12.04 11.11
N ASP A 113 15.55 -12.86 10.67
CA ASP A 113 15.42 -13.29 9.27
C ASP A 113 14.59 -12.33 8.39
N VAL A 114 14.03 -11.27 8.96
CA VAL A 114 13.28 -10.27 8.18
C VAL A 114 14.25 -9.50 7.31
N ALA A 115 13.97 -9.43 6.01
CA ALA A 115 14.77 -8.67 5.06
C ALA A 115 14.53 -7.15 5.21
N LEU A 116 15.59 -6.37 4.97
CA LEU A 116 15.52 -4.91 4.84
C LEU A 116 14.49 -4.52 3.76
N PRO A 117 13.78 -3.39 3.92
CA PRO A 117 12.92 -2.90 2.86
C PRO A 117 13.75 -2.46 1.64
N SER A 118 13.14 -2.42 0.47
CA SER A 118 13.79 -1.85 -0.71
C SER A 118 13.96 -0.33 -0.55
N ALA A 119 15.00 0.25 -1.16
CA ALA A 119 15.20 1.70 -1.16
C ALA A 119 13.99 2.45 -1.75
N ALA A 120 13.34 1.87 -2.76
CA ALA A 120 12.14 2.44 -3.38
C ALA A 120 10.93 2.45 -2.42
N ALA A 121 10.70 1.37 -1.68
CA ALA A 121 9.64 1.31 -0.66
C ALA A 121 9.90 2.28 0.50
N LEU A 122 11.16 2.40 0.94
CA LEU A 122 11.55 3.33 2.00
C LEU A 122 11.38 4.81 1.58
N ALA A 123 11.63 5.14 0.30
CA ALA A 123 11.51 6.50 -0.21
C ALA A 123 10.08 7.07 -0.11
N GLU A 124 9.05 6.22 -0.12
CA GLU A 124 7.65 6.62 0.03
C GLU A 124 7.28 6.99 1.48
N TYR A 125 8.13 6.67 2.46
CA TYR A 125 7.89 6.92 3.89
C TYR A 125 9.03 7.70 4.56
N PRO A 126 9.29 8.96 4.15
CA PRO A 126 10.46 9.74 4.59
C PRO A 126 10.54 9.92 6.12
N ALA A 127 9.39 10.03 6.80
CA ALA A 127 9.35 10.14 8.26
C ALA A 127 10.00 8.95 9.00
N MET A 128 10.11 7.78 8.36
CA MET A 128 10.75 6.60 8.97
C MET A 128 12.28 6.74 9.05
N ARG A 129 12.90 7.57 8.21
CA ARG A 129 14.36 7.83 8.28
C ARG A 129 14.76 8.46 9.62
N ALA A 130 13.91 9.33 10.17
CA ALA A 130 14.12 9.90 11.50
C ALA A 130 13.91 8.86 12.63
N LYS A 131 13.00 7.90 12.43
CA LYS A 131 12.67 6.87 13.43
C LYS A 131 13.70 5.74 13.48
N PHE A 132 14.26 5.34 12.35
CA PHE A 132 15.21 4.21 12.23
C PHE A 132 16.48 4.60 11.45
N PRO A 133 17.29 5.55 11.95
CA PRO A 133 18.42 6.09 11.21
C PRO A 133 19.48 5.03 10.86
N GLN A 134 19.73 4.06 11.74
CA GLN A 134 20.70 2.99 11.49
C GLN A 134 20.23 1.98 10.44
N ALA A 135 19.00 1.47 10.55
CA ALA A 135 18.44 0.56 9.56
C ALA A 135 18.35 1.23 8.18
N CYS A 136 18.01 2.52 8.10
CA CYS A 136 18.00 3.26 6.84
C CYS A 136 19.40 3.34 6.20
N ARG A 137 20.46 3.55 6.99
CA ARG A 137 21.84 3.51 6.48
C ARG A 137 22.21 2.13 5.93
N MET A 138 21.68 1.05 6.51
CA MET A 138 21.89 -0.30 5.99
C MET A 138 21.21 -0.50 4.63
N VAL A 139 19.99 0.05 4.44
CA VAL A 139 19.31 0.06 3.13
C VAL A 139 20.13 0.84 2.10
N ASP A 140 20.63 2.02 2.47
CA ASP A 140 21.43 2.86 1.58
C ASP A 140 22.76 2.13 1.22
N ALA A 141 23.46 1.53 2.19
CA ALA A 141 24.70 0.78 1.95
C ALA A 141 24.50 -0.52 1.14
N ALA A 142 23.37 -1.21 1.32
CA ALA A 142 23.00 -2.37 0.53
C ALA A 142 22.73 -1.99 -0.93
N THR A 143 22.29 -0.76 -1.18
CA THR A 143 22.10 -0.19 -2.52
C THR A 143 23.44 0.22 -3.15
N GLU A 144 24.43 0.61 -2.34
CA GLU A 144 25.76 1.04 -2.78
C GLU A 144 26.78 -0.10 -2.97
N THR A 145 26.49 -1.34 -2.54
CA THR A 145 27.45 -2.45 -2.64
C THR A 145 27.68 -2.86 -4.11
N PRO A 146 28.88 -2.67 -4.69
CA PRO A 146 29.14 -3.01 -6.08
C PRO A 146 29.38 -4.52 -6.20
N ALA A 147 28.38 -5.25 -6.67
CA ALA A 147 28.60 -6.60 -7.17
C ALA A 147 29.57 -6.54 -8.36
N ALA A 148 30.67 -7.27 -8.26
CA ALA A 148 31.79 -7.28 -9.18
C ALA A 148 31.40 -7.20 -10.66
N LEU A 149 32.03 -6.26 -11.36
CA LEU A 149 31.99 -6.06 -12.81
C LEU A 149 32.13 -7.39 -13.56
N ARG A 150 31.05 -7.85 -14.20
CA ARG A 150 31.12 -8.69 -15.39
C ARG A 150 30.72 -7.87 -16.61
N PRO A 151 31.43 -7.99 -17.75
CA PRO A 151 31.08 -7.29 -18.96
C PRO A 151 29.77 -7.86 -19.53
N THR A 152 28.91 -6.95 -19.98
CA THR A 152 27.69 -7.20 -20.75
C THR A 152 26.54 -7.85 -19.97
N GLN A 153 26.00 -7.13 -18.98
CA GLN A 153 24.61 -7.33 -18.55
C GLN A 153 23.86 -6.00 -18.59
N LEU A 154 22.78 -5.95 -19.38
CA LEU A 154 21.70 -4.97 -19.28
C LEU A 154 20.99 -5.14 -17.92
N ARG A 155 21.67 -4.86 -16.82
CA ARG A 155 21.06 -4.93 -15.49
C ARG A 155 21.38 -3.67 -14.71
N VAL A 156 20.27 -3.06 -14.29
CA VAL A 156 20.14 -1.80 -13.57
C VAL A 156 20.58 -0.60 -14.40
N VAL A 157 19.63 -0.02 -15.12
CA VAL A 157 19.75 1.35 -15.61
C VAL A 157 19.42 2.25 -14.43
N ASP A 158 20.41 2.98 -13.94
CA ASP A 158 20.19 3.99 -12.91
C ASP A 158 19.21 5.05 -13.43
N THR A 159 18.18 5.38 -12.65
CA THR A 159 17.09 6.28 -13.10
C THR A 159 17.63 7.65 -13.55
N PRO A 160 18.54 8.32 -12.81
CA PRO A 160 19.25 9.51 -13.29
C PRO A 160 19.98 9.31 -14.62
N ALA A 161 20.67 8.18 -14.82
CA ALA A 161 21.38 7.88 -16.07
C ALA A 161 20.41 7.69 -17.25
N LEU A 162 19.29 6.99 -17.04
CA LEU A 162 18.22 6.88 -18.03
C LEU A 162 17.65 8.26 -18.38
N LEU A 163 17.38 9.10 -17.38
CA LEU A 163 16.81 10.42 -17.59
C LEU A 163 17.78 11.36 -18.30
N ALA A 164 19.06 11.30 -17.97
CA ALA A 164 20.11 12.02 -18.69
C ALA A 164 20.16 11.58 -20.16
N GLU A 165 20.13 10.27 -20.43
CA GLU A 165 20.09 9.71 -21.78
C GLU A 165 18.83 10.14 -22.55
N LEU A 166 17.64 10.09 -21.92
CA LEU A 166 16.38 10.55 -22.53
C LEU A 166 16.40 12.06 -22.80
N ARG A 167 17.08 12.83 -21.96
CA ARG A 167 17.27 14.27 -22.15
C ARG A 167 18.22 14.55 -23.32
N GLU A 168 19.35 13.85 -23.39
CA GLU A 168 20.31 13.94 -24.50
C GLU A 168 19.66 13.54 -25.83
N ARG A 169 18.79 12.54 -25.81
CA ARG A 169 18.00 12.10 -26.98
C ARG A 169 16.79 12.98 -27.28
N GLY A 170 16.50 13.99 -26.45
CA GLY A 170 15.40 14.94 -26.66
C GLY A 170 13.99 14.34 -26.49
N THR A 171 13.84 13.18 -25.85
CA THR A 171 12.54 12.48 -25.73
C THR A 171 11.73 12.90 -24.50
N LEU A 172 12.36 13.61 -23.57
CA LEU A 172 11.76 13.98 -22.29
C LEU A 172 10.60 14.98 -22.44
N MET A 173 10.72 15.96 -23.33
CA MET A 173 9.63 16.92 -23.62
C MET A 173 8.43 16.26 -24.35
N PRO A 174 8.63 15.40 -25.37
CA PRO A 174 7.54 14.60 -25.93
C PRO A 174 6.79 13.74 -24.90
N LEU A 175 7.50 13.12 -23.96
CA LEU A 175 6.89 12.34 -22.87
C LEU A 175 6.04 13.23 -21.96
N HIS A 176 6.56 14.39 -21.58
CA HIS A 176 5.81 15.38 -20.80
C HIS A 176 4.50 15.80 -21.47
N HIS A 177 4.54 16.06 -22.78
CA HIS A 177 3.34 16.37 -23.56
C HIS A 177 2.37 15.19 -23.62
N ALA A 178 2.85 13.96 -23.78
CA ALA A 178 2.01 12.77 -23.83
C ALA A 178 1.28 12.53 -22.49
N VAL A 179 1.99 12.70 -21.37
CA VAL A 179 1.41 12.58 -20.02
C VAL A 179 0.37 13.68 -19.78
N GLY A 180 0.64 14.92 -20.20
CA GLY A 180 -0.34 16.02 -20.17
C GLY A 180 -1.58 15.72 -21.01
N ALA A 181 -1.39 15.27 -22.26
CA ALA A 181 -2.50 14.94 -23.15
C ALA A 181 -3.37 13.79 -22.62
N LEU A 182 -2.76 12.78 -21.98
CA LEU A 182 -3.49 11.70 -21.32
C LEU A 182 -4.34 12.24 -20.17
N HIS A 183 -3.77 13.07 -19.29
CA HIS A 183 -4.51 13.72 -18.21
C HIS A 183 -5.72 14.50 -18.76
N ASP A 184 -5.49 15.39 -19.72
CA ASP A 184 -6.53 16.25 -20.29
C ASP A 184 -7.62 15.45 -21.02
N HIS A 185 -7.27 14.30 -21.58
CA HIS A 185 -8.24 13.39 -22.18
C HIS A 185 -9.12 12.71 -21.13
N LEU A 186 -8.50 12.17 -20.06
CA LEU A 186 -9.22 11.53 -18.96
C LEU A 186 -10.13 12.53 -18.22
N GLU A 187 -9.67 13.77 -18.04
CA GLU A 187 -10.45 14.86 -17.45
C GLU A 187 -11.67 15.19 -18.33
N ARG A 188 -11.46 15.46 -19.62
CA ARG A 188 -12.56 15.77 -20.56
C ARG A 188 -13.56 14.62 -20.70
N ALA A 189 -13.11 13.38 -20.57
CA ALA A 189 -13.96 12.20 -20.59
C ALA A 189 -14.73 11.97 -19.27
N GLY A 190 -14.51 12.79 -18.24
CA GLY A 190 -15.14 12.66 -16.92
C GLY A 190 -14.63 11.44 -16.14
N HIS A 191 -13.51 10.84 -16.55
CA HIS A 191 -12.95 9.67 -15.87
C HIS A 191 -12.20 10.04 -14.59
N LEU A 192 -11.80 11.30 -14.44
CA LEU A 192 -11.17 11.81 -13.22
C LEU A 192 -12.18 12.26 -12.16
N ASP A 193 -13.46 12.42 -12.54
CA ASP A 193 -14.57 12.74 -11.62
C ASP A 193 -15.43 11.52 -11.28
N ALA A 194 -15.16 10.36 -11.90
CA ALA A 194 -15.85 9.11 -11.61
C ALA A 194 -15.43 8.56 -10.23
N ASP A 195 -16.24 7.66 -9.64
CA ASP A 195 -15.97 6.93 -8.37
C ASP A 195 -14.70 6.04 -8.38
N ARG A 196 -13.81 6.24 -9.36
CA ARG A 196 -12.54 5.54 -9.52
C ARG A 196 -11.41 6.32 -8.89
N THR A 197 -11.46 6.50 -7.56
CA THR A 197 -10.43 7.18 -6.75
C THR A 197 -9.01 6.70 -7.08
N MET A 198 -8.85 5.40 -7.37
CA MET A 198 -7.56 4.82 -7.76
C MET A 198 -7.04 5.35 -9.10
N LEU A 199 -7.90 5.56 -10.10
CA LEU A 199 -7.49 6.12 -11.38
C LEU A 199 -7.03 7.58 -11.20
N VAL A 200 -7.77 8.36 -10.40
CA VAL A 200 -7.42 9.74 -10.06
C VAL A 200 -6.08 9.78 -9.35
N PHE A 201 -5.90 8.97 -8.30
CA PHE A 201 -4.66 8.85 -7.54
C PHE A 201 -3.46 8.53 -8.44
N ARG A 202 -3.59 7.52 -9.31
CA ARG A 202 -2.54 7.13 -10.27
C ARG A 202 -2.20 8.25 -11.24
N MET A 203 -3.21 8.96 -11.73
CA MET A 203 -2.99 10.03 -12.69
C MET A 203 -2.32 11.25 -12.06
N LEU A 204 -2.69 11.61 -10.83
CA LEU A 204 -2.04 12.66 -10.06
C LEU A 204 -0.58 12.32 -9.73
N HIS A 205 -0.31 11.07 -9.31
CA HIS A 205 1.06 10.59 -9.09
C HIS A 205 1.92 10.66 -10.36
N LEU A 206 1.37 10.24 -11.50
CA LEU A 206 2.07 10.32 -12.78
C LEU A 206 2.37 11.78 -13.17
N ARG A 207 1.46 12.73 -12.91
CA ARG A 207 1.68 14.16 -13.16
C ARG A 207 2.72 14.77 -12.23
N ARG A 208 2.75 14.38 -10.95
CA ARG A 208 3.81 14.79 -10.02
C ARG A 208 5.18 14.32 -10.50
N LEU A 209 5.30 13.04 -10.84
CA LEU A 209 6.56 12.45 -11.31
C LEU A 209 7.03 13.10 -12.61
N ASP A 210 6.12 13.25 -13.58
CA ASP A 210 6.38 13.96 -14.83
C ASP A 210 6.87 15.41 -14.60
N ALA A 211 6.21 16.15 -13.70
CA ALA A 211 6.62 17.51 -13.35
C ALA A 211 8.03 17.56 -12.76
N ALA A 212 8.34 16.69 -11.78
CA ALA A 212 9.65 16.61 -11.16
C ALA A 212 10.77 16.25 -12.16
N LEU A 213 10.43 15.48 -13.19
CA LEU A 213 11.37 15.03 -14.22
C LEU A 213 11.46 15.96 -15.43
N SER A 214 10.48 16.86 -15.62
CA SER A 214 10.37 17.76 -16.78
C SER A 214 11.59 18.67 -16.99
N GLY A 215 12.34 18.96 -15.92
CA GLY A 215 13.51 19.84 -15.97
C GLY A 215 13.17 21.29 -16.33
N THR A 216 11.91 21.69 -16.20
CA THR A 216 11.44 23.07 -16.32
C THR A 216 11.85 23.89 -15.09
N ARG A 217 11.92 25.23 -15.23
CA ARG A 217 12.32 26.11 -14.10
C ARG A 217 11.40 25.99 -12.89
N ASP A 218 10.14 25.65 -13.11
CA ASP A 218 9.11 25.54 -12.07
C ASP A 218 8.74 24.09 -11.74
N ALA A 219 9.55 23.12 -12.19
CA ALA A 219 9.30 21.68 -12.03
C ALA A 219 8.95 21.28 -10.59
N GLU A 220 9.68 21.82 -9.62
CA GLU A 220 9.49 21.55 -8.18
C GLU A 220 8.17 22.12 -7.67
N ALA A 221 7.87 23.39 -7.98
CA ALA A 221 6.61 24.03 -7.60
C ALA A 221 5.38 23.35 -8.23
N ILE A 222 5.50 22.89 -9.47
CA ILE A 222 4.45 22.15 -10.16
C ILE A 222 4.28 20.76 -9.51
N ALA A 223 5.36 20.06 -9.18
CA ALA A 223 5.30 18.77 -8.48
C ALA A 223 4.65 18.91 -7.10
N GLU A 224 4.97 19.95 -6.33
CA GLU A 224 4.34 20.24 -5.03
C GLU A 224 2.84 20.58 -5.16
N GLN A 225 2.44 21.22 -6.26
CA GLN A 225 1.02 21.45 -6.54
C GLN A 225 0.28 20.13 -6.75
N TRP A 226 0.88 19.18 -7.49
CA TRP A 226 0.30 17.84 -7.69
C TRP A 226 0.28 17.04 -6.39
N GLU A 227 1.31 17.16 -5.55
CA GLU A 227 1.32 16.53 -4.23
C GLU A 227 0.16 17.01 -3.35
N ARG A 228 -0.08 18.32 -3.29
CA ARG A 228 -1.22 18.86 -2.51
C ARG A 228 -2.56 18.31 -2.98
N ARG A 229 -2.72 17.98 -4.27
CA ARG A 229 -3.94 17.35 -4.80
C ARG A 229 -4.03 15.88 -4.40
N ILE A 230 -2.90 15.17 -4.33
CA ILE A 230 -2.81 13.79 -3.82
C ILE A 230 -3.21 13.77 -2.34
N ASP A 231 -2.64 14.67 -1.53
CA ASP A 231 -2.96 14.80 -0.10
C ASP A 231 -4.44 15.15 0.13
N ALA A 232 -5.01 16.05 -0.68
CA ALA A 232 -6.43 16.39 -0.60
C ALA A 232 -7.34 15.22 -0.96
N LEU A 233 -6.94 14.41 -1.95
CA LEU A 233 -7.66 13.18 -2.32
C LEU A 233 -7.61 12.16 -1.18
N ASP A 234 -6.46 11.99 -0.53
CA ASP A 234 -6.30 11.09 0.62
C ASP A 234 -7.09 11.56 1.85
N ALA A 235 -7.16 12.88 2.07
CA ALA A 235 -7.94 13.48 3.16
C ALA A 235 -9.46 13.43 2.93
N GLY A 236 -9.93 13.53 1.69
CA GLY A 236 -11.35 13.50 1.33
C GLY A 236 -11.99 12.10 1.24
N VAL A 237 -11.18 11.04 1.38
CA VAL A 237 -11.65 9.64 1.48
C VAL A 237 -11.95 9.25 2.94
N ARG A 238 -11.58 10.08 3.92
CA ARG A 238 -11.89 9.90 5.36
C ARG A 238 -13.32 10.30 5.70
#